data_AF-A0A1E5GTH1-F1
#
_entry.id   AF-A0A1E5GTH1-F1
#
_cell.length_a   1.000
_cell.length_b   1.000
_cell.length_c   1.000
_cell.angle_alpha   90.00
_cell.angle_beta   90.00
_cell.angle_gamma   90.00
#
_symmetry.space_group_name_H-M   'P 1'
#
loop_
_entity.id
_entity.type
_entity.pdbx_description
1 polymer ?
#
loop_
_entity_poly.entity_id
_entity_poly.type
_entity_poly.pdbx_seq_one_letter_code
_entity_poly.pdbx_strand_id
1 'polypeptide(L)'
;MTTYYSVNKSLPKAKDWTTNQFTILSKLTKQSGTTLFEKISDDENIYAYPQYEVLDIDRLIQQNHHQNFFFELINYLDSINNMGLFDSCIIGHGNSHGIRVAWLSTVISTIEHFTFNQTIVLVIAGLFHDVGRTWSNLDDQFHGEKSFNRLAAVLNCSKTNFSKLTTNLNSLLFKSLTIQSPLSETDTELLKHLICIHSLDAKQKELYKQRFYLSESKEFIYLSNIFDDCDALDRLRFHGNLNINFLNTEISKSLIRYAKEIQSKF
;
A
#
# COMPACT_ATOMS: atom_id res chain seq x y z
N MET A 1 -42.94 -16.56 5.76
CA MET A 1 -42.35 -15.87 6.92
C MET A 1 -40.92 -15.52 6.56
N THR A 2 -40.63 -14.24 6.39
CA THR A 2 -39.31 -13.76 5.97
C THR A 2 -38.64 -13.18 7.20
N THR A 3 -37.60 -13.85 7.69
CA THR A 3 -36.85 -13.42 8.88
C THR A 3 -35.69 -12.54 8.43
N TYR A 4 -35.67 -11.30 8.90
CA TYR A 4 -34.58 -10.35 8.68
C TYR A 4 -33.53 -10.53 9.78
N TYR A 5 -32.26 -10.70 9.40
CA TYR A 5 -31.15 -10.69 10.34
C TYR A 5 -30.51 -9.30 10.32
N SER A 6 -30.51 -8.61 11.46
CA SER A 6 -29.67 -7.42 11.62
C SER A 6 -28.23 -7.89 11.84
N VAL A 7 -27.28 -7.17 11.25
CA VAL A 7 -25.83 -7.48 11.28
C VAL A 7 -25.23 -7.36 12.70
N ASN A 8 -26.05 -7.12 13.73
CA ASN A 8 -25.64 -7.02 15.13
C ASN A 8 -25.93 -8.28 15.98
N LYS A 9 -26.32 -9.41 15.37
CA LYS A 9 -26.37 -10.71 16.06
C LYS A 9 -25.62 -11.75 15.25
N SER A 10 -24.76 -12.49 15.95
CA SER A 10 -23.82 -13.49 15.44
C SER A 10 -24.37 -14.29 14.25
N LEU A 11 -23.59 -14.31 13.16
CA LEU A 11 -23.85 -15.13 11.98
C LEU A 11 -23.92 -16.62 12.36
N PRO A 12 -24.67 -17.46 11.61
CA PRO A 12 -24.72 -18.91 11.85
C PRO A 12 -23.34 -19.55 11.75
N LYS A 13 -23.10 -20.64 12.47
CA LYS A 13 -21.82 -21.38 12.40
C LYS A 13 -21.69 -22.10 11.06
N ALA A 14 -20.48 -22.20 10.49
CA ALA A 14 -20.19 -22.73 9.15
C ALA A 14 -20.85 -24.07 8.76
N LYS A 15 -21.25 -24.90 9.72
CA LYS A 15 -21.88 -26.23 9.51
C LYS A 15 -23.34 -26.11 9.05
N ASP A 16 -23.95 -24.94 9.26
CA ASP A 16 -25.37 -24.67 8.97
C ASP A 16 -25.59 -23.96 7.61
N TRP A 17 -24.52 -23.69 6.86
CA TRP A 17 -24.56 -22.90 5.63
C TRP A 17 -24.91 -23.78 4.43
N THR A 18 -26.18 -23.76 4.04
CA THR A 18 -26.61 -24.28 2.74
C THR A 18 -26.33 -23.25 1.64
N THR A 19 -26.09 -23.68 0.40
CA THR A 19 -25.85 -22.86 -0.80
C THR A 19 -26.88 -21.71 -0.99
N ASN A 20 -28.07 -21.86 -0.42
CA ASN A 20 -29.12 -20.83 -0.41
C ASN A 20 -28.83 -19.64 0.52
N GLN A 21 -28.17 -19.82 1.67
CA GLN A 21 -27.91 -18.75 2.62
C GLN A 21 -26.84 -17.77 2.12
N PHE A 22 -25.82 -18.28 1.42
CA PHE A 22 -24.85 -17.45 0.70
C PHE A 22 -25.52 -16.58 -0.37
N THR A 23 -26.44 -17.17 -1.14
CA THR A 23 -27.23 -16.47 -2.16
C THR A 23 -28.18 -15.42 -1.56
N ILE A 24 -28.69 -15.67 -0.35
CA ILE A 24 -29.55 -14.73 0.39
C ILE A 24 -28.71 -13.56 0.93
N LEU A 25 -27.55 -13.81 1.53
CA LEU A 25 -26.64 -12.76 1.99
C LEU A 25 -26.14 -11.89 0.83
N SER A 26 -25.77 -12.50 -0.31
CA SER A 26 -25.39 -11.76 -1.52
C SER A 26 -26.54 -10.94 -2.12
N LYS A 27 -27.80 -11.34 -1.87
CA LYS A 27 -29.00 -10.58 -2.26
C LYS A 27 -29.32 -9.46 -1.27
N LEU A 28 -29.01 -9.63 0.01
CA LEU A 28 -29.26 -8.64 1.07
C LEU A 28 -28.25 -7.49 1.03
N THR A 29 -27.02 -7.72 0.58
CA THR A 29 -25.99 -6.67 0.43
C THR A 29 -26.12 -5.84 -0.85
N LYS A 30 -27.12 -6.13 -1.71
CA LYS A 30 -27.34 -5.46 -3.01
C LYS A 30 -27.61 -3.95 -2.97
N GLN A 31 -27.65 -3.29 -1.80
CA GLN A 31 -27.89 -1.85 -1.72
C GLN A 31 -26.61 -0.99 -1.69
N SER A 32 -25.41 -1.57 -1.57
CA SER A 32 -24.15 -0.83 -1.83
C SER A 32 -22.98 -1.79 -2.05
N GLY A 33 -22.47 -1.90 -3.28
CA GLY A 33 -21.23 -2.60 -3.60
C GLY A 33 -21.30 -4.13 -3.58
N THR A 34 -20.50 -4.77 -4.42
CA THR A 34 -20.23 -6.22 -4.33
C THR A 34 -19.59 -6.52 -2.98
N THR A 35 -20.06 -7.53 -2.24
CA THR A 35 -19.43 -7.98 -0.98
C THR A 35 -18.60 -9.23 -1.24
N LEU A 36 -17.34 -9.23 -0.79
CA LEU A 36 -16.50 -10.42 -0.74
C LEU A 36 -16.78 -11.18 0.56
N PHE A 37 -17.02 -12.48 0.48
CA PHE A 37 -17.18 -13.35 1.64
C PHE A 37 -16.00 -14.30 1.73
N GLU A 38 -15.30 -14.33 2.85
CA GLU A 38 -14.10 -15.16 3.04
C GLU A 38 -14.24 -16.02 4.30
N LYS A 39 -13.77 -17.26 4.20
CA LYS A 39 -13.63 -18.17 5.35
C LYS A 39 -12.15 -18.34 5.64
N ILE A 40 -11.72 -17.88 6.81
CA ILE A 40 -10.33 -18.06 7.26
C ILE A 40 -10.18 -19.54 7.68
N SER A 41 -9.14 -20.21 7.17
CA SER A 41 -8.83 -21.59 7.54
C SER A 41 -8.65 -21.65 9.06
N ASP A 42 -9.39 -22.56 9.70
CA ASP A 42 -9.48 -22.77 11.16
C ASP A 42 -10.54 -21.95 11.92
N ASP A 43 -11.25 -21.03 11.24
CA ASP A 43 -12.42 -20.35 11.81
C ASP A 43 -13.75 -20.92 11.27
N GLU A 44 -14.74 -21.10 12.15
CA GLU A 44 -16.13 -21.40 11.77
C GLU A 44 -16.90 -20.14 11.32
N ASN A 45 -16.32 -18.95 11.45
CA ASN A 45 -16.90 -17.69 11.01
C ASN A 45 -16.71 -17.45 9.51
N ILE A 46 -17.67 -16.73 8.91
CA ILE A 46 -17.57 -16.16 7.57
C ILE A 46 -17.49 -14.65 7.71
N TYR A 47 -16.45 -14.08 7.12
CA TYR A 47 -16.20 -12.65 7.10
C TYR A 47 -16.78 -12.04 5.84
N ALA A 48 -17.30 -10.82 5.96
CA ALA A 48 -17.91 -10.08 4.85
C ALA A 48 -17.19 -8.74 4.68
N TYR A 49 -16.64 -8.52 3.50
CA TYR A 49 -15.84 -7.36 3.12
C TYR A 49 -16.55 -6.58 2.01
N PRO A 50 -17.23 -5.46 2.33
CA PRO A 50 -17.78 -4.57 1.32
C PRO A 50 -16.68 -4.14 0.35
N GLN A 51 -16.91 -4.21 -0.95
CA GLN A 51 -15.90 -3.81 -1.93
C GLN A 51 -16.15 -2.40 -2.44
N TYR A 52 -15.11 -1.58 -2.43
CA TYR A 52 -15.15 -0.26 -3.06
C TYR A 52 -15.19 -0.36 -4.57
N GLU A 53 -16.06 0.45 -5.19
CA GLU A 53 -16.05 0.67 -6.63
C GLU A 53 -15.14 1.85 -6.99
N VAL A 54 -14.67 1.89 -8.24
CA VAL A 54 -13.85 3.02 -8.72
C VAL A 54 -14.53 4.37 -8.51
N LEU A 55 -15.84 4.47 -8.74
CA LEU A 55 -16.59 5.72 -8.54
C LEU A 55 -16.63 6.18 -7.08
N ASP A 56 -16.65 5.24 -6.13
CA ASP A 56 -16.66 5.58 -4.70
C ASP A 56 -15.31 6.19 -4.29
N ILE A 57 -14.22 5.56 -4.73
CA ILE A 57 -12.86 6.05 -4.48
C ILE A 57 -12.59 7.37 -5.20
N ASP A 58 -13.00 7.52 -6.46
CA ASP A 58 -12.83 8.75 -7.22
C ASP A 58 -13.51 9.93 -6.51
N ARG A 59 -14.69 9.74 -5.93
CA ARG A 59 -15.38 10.76 -5.11
C ARG A 59 -14.59 11.12 -3.85
N LEU A 60 -14.11 10.11 -3.11
CA LEU A 60 -13.35 10.33 -1.88
C LEU A 60 -12.04 11.08 -2.16
N ILE A 61 -11.32 10.70 -3.20
CA ILE A 61 -10.06 11.33 -3.59
C ILE A 61 -10.28 12.78 -4.03
N GLN A 62 -11.32 13.07 -4.81
CA GLN A 62 -11.65 14.43 -5.25
C GLN A 62 -11.96 15.36 -4.07
N GLN A 63 -12.67 14.86 -3.05
CA GLN A 63 -13.00 15.63 -1.85
C GLN A 63 -11.78 15.97 -0.98
N ASN A 64 -10.74 15.14 -1.02
CA ASN A 64 -9.56 15.31 -0.17
C ASN A 64 -8.38 16.03 -0.88
N HIS A 65 -8.54 16.44 -2.14
CA HIS A 65 -7.47 17.06 -2.95
C HIS A 65 -6.17 16.24 -3.09
N HIS A 66 -6.17 14.97 -2.66
CA HIS A 66 -5.00 14.08 -2.69
C HIS A 66 -4.59 13.68 -4.12
N GLN A 67 -5.51 13.79 -5.10
CA GLN A 67 -5.21 13.43 -6.49
C GLN A 67 -4.12 14.30 -7.10
N ASN A 68 -4.15 15.60 -6.82
CA ASN A 68 -3.30 16.57 -7.50
C ASN A 68 -1.84 16.37 -7.11
N PHE A 69 -1.55 16.21 -5.82
CA PHE A 69 -0.17 16.03 -5.37
C PHE A 69 0.45 14.75 -5.94
N PHE A 70 -0.33 13.66 -6.03
CA PHE A 70 0.19 12.40 -6.53
C PHE A 70 0.72 12.55 -7.95
N PHE A 71 -0.11 13.05 -8.88
CA PHE A 71 0.28 13.21 -10.27
C PHE A 71 1.35 14.29 -10.46
N GLU A 72 1.32 15.37 -9.69
CA GLU A 72 2.38 16.40 -9.70
C GLU A 72 3.75 15.82 -9.29
N LEU A 73 3.78 14.99 -8.24
CA LEU A 73 4.99 14.31 -7.80
C LEU A 73 5.51 13.34 -8.88
N ILE A 74 4.66 12.50 -9.46
CA ILE A 74 5.05 11.58 -10.54
C ILE A 74 5.60 12.34 -11.74
N ASN A 75 4.87 13.35 -12.23
CA ASN A 75 5.29 14.15 -13.37
C ASN A 75 6.64 14.84 -13.12
N TYR A 76 6.84 15.36 -11.90
CA TYR A 76 8.13 15.95 -11.53
C TYR A 76 9.24 14.90 -11.50
N LEU A 77 9.02 13.74 -10.87
CA LEU A 77 9.99 12.65 -10.81
C LEU A 77 10.36 12.13 -12.21
N ASP A 78 9.39 11.98 -13.10
CA ASP A 78 9.61 11.59 -14.50
C ASP A 78 10.43 12.65 -15.25
N SER A 79 10.18 13.94 -15.00
CA SER A 79 10.95 15.03 -15.63
C SER A 79 12.43 15.06 -15.20
N ILE A 80 12.72 14.60 -13.98
CA ILE A 80 14.09 14.52 -13.44
C ILE A 80 14.72 13.13 -13.60
N ASN A 81 14.00 12.14 -14.14
CA ASN A 81 14.47 10.77 -14.34
C ASN A 81 15.63 10.64 -15.37
N ASN A 82 16.12 11.76 -15.89
CA ASN A 82 17.47 11.87 -16.48
C ASN A 82 18.61 11.41 -15.52
N MET A 83 18.31 11.11 -14.26
CA MET A 83 19.22 10.51 -13.27
C MET A 83 19.25 8.98 -13.26
N GLY A 84 18.48 8.31 -14.12
CA GLY A 84 18.49 6.84 -14.26
C GLY A 84 17.98 6.09 -13.03
N LEU A 85 17.08 6.71 -12.26
CA LEU A 85 16.55 6.16 -11.01
C LEU A 85 15.85 4.80 -11.22
N PHE A 86 15.18 4.67 -12.36
CA PHE A 86 14.43 3.48 -12.76
C PHE A 86 15.16 2.64 -13.82
N ASP A 87 16.38 3.03 -14.20
CA ASP A 87 17.16 2.30 -15.20
C ASP A 87 17.56 0.93 -14.65
N SER A 88 17.37 -0.10 -15.48
CA SER A 88 17.75 -1.50 -15.17
C SER A 88 17.00 -2.18 -14.02
N CYS A 89 15.93 -1.57 -13.48
CA CYS A 89 15.05 -2.20 -12.50
C CYS A 89 14.25 -3.35 -13.15
N ILE A 90 13.99 -4.42 -12.40
CA ILE A 90 13.32 -5.66 -12.88
C ILE A 90 11.94 -5.42 -13.46
N ILE A 91 11.29 -4.31 -13.11
CA ILE A 91 9.88 -4.09 -13.43
C ILE A 91 9.72 -4.10 -14.96
N GLY A 92 9.39 -5.29 -15.48
CA GLY A 92 9.11 -5.55 -16.87
C GLY A 92 7.94 -4.66 -17.25
N HIS A 93 8.20 -3.75 -18.18
CA HIS A 93 7.26 -2.79 -18.75
C HIS A 93 6.91 -1.55 -17.90
N GLY A 94 7.93 -0.85 -17.40
CA GLY A 94 7.81 0.55 -16.94
C GLY A 94 7.47 0.70 -15.47
N ASN A 95 7.55 1.93 -14.94
CA ASN A 95 7.36 2.31 -13.54
C ASN A 95 5.94 1.99 -12.97
N SER A 96 5.10 1.28 -13.72
CA SER A 96 3.68 1.07 -13.45
C SER A 96 3.42 0.34 -12.13
N HIS A 97 4.26 -0.63 -11.72
CA HIS A 97 4.11 -1.30 -10.43
C HIS A 97 4.31 -0.35 -9.24
N GLY A 98 5.44 0.36 -9.17
CA GLY A 98 5.70 1.33 -8.10
C GLY A 98 4.65 2.45 -8.06
N ILE A 99 4.22 2.92 -9.24
CA ILE A 99 3.14 3.92 -9.38
C ILE A 99 1.81 3.36 -8.82
N ARG A 100 1.43 2.12 -9.14
CA ARG A 100 0.18 1.52 -8.62
C ARG A 100 0.23 1.29 -7.11
N VAL A 101 1.36 0.82 -6.56
CA VAL A 101 1.53 0.68 -5.10
C VAL A 101 1.43 2.04 -4.40
N ALA A 102 2.05 3.08 -4.97
CA ALA A 102 1.96 4.44 -4.46
C ALA A 102 0.53 5.03 -4.59
N TRP A 103 -0.19 4.71 -5.67
CA TRP A 103 -1.58 5.11 -5.85
C TRP A 103 -2.50 4.42 -4.83
N LEU A 104 -2.36 3.11 -4.63
CA LEU A 104 -3.08 2.36 -3.60
C LEU A 104 -2.80 2.90 -2.19
N SER A 105 -1.56 3.31 -1.93
CA SER A 105 -1.19 3.99 -0.69
C SER A 105 -1.95 5.31 -0.50
N THR A 106 -2.13 6.09 -1.58
CA THR A 106 -2.92 7.33 -1.57
C THR A 106 -4.39 7.03 -1.26
N VAL A 107 -4.96 6.01 -1.91
CA VAL A 107 -6.34 5.57 -1.73
C VAL A 107 -6.61 5.17 -0.28
N ILE A 108 -5.78 4.30 0.30
CA ILE A 108 -5.93 3.88 1.69
C ILE A 108 -5.74 5.06 2.63
N SER A 109 -4.75 5.91 2.39
CA SER A 109 -4.51 7.11 3.21
C SER A 109 -5.74 8.04 3.23
N THR A 110 -6.45 8.17 2.10
CA THR A 110 -7.69 8.93 2.02
C THR A 110 -8.82 8.28 2.83
N ILE A 111 -8.99 6.96 2.78
CA ILE A 111 -10.07 6.25 3.47
C ILE A 111 -9.83 6.20 4.98
N GLU A 112 -8.59 5.96 5.40
CA GLU A 112 -8.18 5.86 6.81
C GLU A 112 -7.82 7.23 7.42
N HIS A 113 -7.98 8.33 6.66
CA HIS A 113 -7.73 9.70 7.07
C HIS A 113 -6.31 9.93 7.64
N PHE A 114 -5.29 9.39 6.97
CA PHE A 114 -3.89 9.62 7.36
C PHE A 114 -3.50 11.08 7.19
N THR A 115 -2.53 11.51 8.00
CA THR A 115 -1.95 12.83 7.84
C THR A 115 -1.26 12.95 6.47
N PHE A 116 -1.09 14.19 6.01
CA PHE A 116 -0.41 14.45 4.76
C PHE A 116 1.03 13.90 4.75
N ASN A 117 1.74 14.00 5.88
CA ASN A 117 3.09 13.46 6.05
C ASN A 117 3.14 11.94 5.89
N GLN A 118 2.25 11.23 6.59
CA GLN A 118 2.12 9.76 6.47
C GLN A 118 1.78 9.35 5.04
N THR A 119 0.89 10.10 4.38
CA THR A 119 0.52 9.88 2.98
C THR A 119 1.74 10.02 2.07
N ILE A 120 2.52 11.10 2.21
CA ILE A 120 3.75 11.31 1.44
C ILE A 120 4.76 10.18 1.69
N VAL A 121 4.94 9.77 2.95
CA VAL A 121 5.86 8.68 3.30
C VAL A 121 5.47 7.38 2.60
N LEU A 122 4.20 6.98 2.62
CA LEU A 122 3.73 5.78 1.94
C LEU A 122 3.84 5.89 0.41
N VAL A 123 3.53 7.06 -0.16
CA VAL A 123 3.65 7.30 -1.61
C VAL A 123 5.11 7.18 -2.07
N ILE A 124 6.05 7.82 -1.37
CA ILE A 124 7.48 7.71 -1.71
C ILE A 124 7.96 6.28 -1.47
N ALA A 125 7.51 5.60 -0.41
CA ALA A 125 7.83 4.19 -0.21
C ALA A 125 7.36 3.35 -1.41
N GLY A 126 6.13 3.52 -1.87
CA GLY A 126 5.60 2.80 -3.04
C GLY A 126 6.40 3.02 -4.30
N LEU A 127 6.80 4.27 -4.58
CA LEU A 127 7.57 4.62 -5.77
C LEU A 127 8.99 4.06 -5.77
N PHE A 128 9.62 3.93 -4.59
CA PHE A 128 11.03 3.59 -4.49
C PHE A 128 11.28 2.17 -3.97
N HIS A 129 10.32 1.46 -3.37
CA HIS A 129 10.62 0.23 -2.63
C HIS A 129 11.34 -0.85 -3.45
N ASP A 130 11.02 -0.98 -4.74
CA ASP A 130 11.56 -2.05 -5.60
C ASP A 130 12.69 -1.59 -6.55
N VAL A 131 13.12 -0.33 -6.49
CA VAL A 131 14.15 0.20 -7.42
C VAL A 131 15.52 -0.43 -7.21
N GLY A 132 15.77 -1.13 -6.10
CA GLY A 132 16.98 -1.90 -5.81
C GLY A 132 17.00 -3.30 -6.44
N ARG A 133 15.88 -3.75 -7.03
CA ARG A 133 15.73 -5.05 -7.67
C ARG A 133 16.08 -4.95 -9.17
N THR A 134 17.12 -5.66 -9.61
CA THR A 134 17.63 -5.71 -10.99
C THR A 134 17.59 -7.13 -11.56
N TRP A 135 17.51 -7.29 -12.89
CA TRP A 135 17.36 -8.61 -13.54
C TRP A 135 18.43 -9.63 -13.11
N SER A 136 19.59 -9.14 -12.66
CA SER A 136 20.70 -9.92 -12.13
C SER A 136 20.53 -10.38 -10.66
N ASN A 137 19.49 -9.96 -9.94
CA ASN A 137 19.32 -10.22 -8.50
C ASN A 137 17.85 -10.42 -8.05
N LEU A 138 17.01 -11.04 -8.89
CA LEU A 138 15.57 -11.27 -8.63
C LEU A 138 15.23 -11.76 -7.21
N ASP A 139 16.03 -12.70 -6.69
CA ASP A 139 15.82 -13.34 -5.39
C ASP A 139 16.49 -12.62 -4.21
N ASP A 140 17.06 -11.43 -4.44
CA ASP A 140 17.74 -10.67 -3.40
C ASP A 140 16.74 -10.17 -2.35
N GLN A 141 16.76 -10.77 -1.16
CA GLN A 141 15.89 -10.38 -0.04
C GLN A 141 16.23 -8.99 0.53
N PHE A 142 17.38 -8.40 0.18
CA PHE A 142 17.83 -7.10 0.66
C PHE A 142 17.66 -5.98 -0.38
N HIS A 143 16.84 -6.18 -1.43
CA HIS A 143 16.60 -5.14 -2.42
C HIS A 143 15.99 -3.87 -1.81
N GLY A 144 15.21 -3.96 -0.72
CA GLY A 144 14.73 -2.77 -0.01
C GLY A 144 15.84 -1.86 0.53
N GLU A 145 16.92 -2.42 1.10
CA GLU A 145 18.05 -1.58 1.52
C GLU A 145 18.73 -0.94 0.29
N LYS A 146 18.86 -1.68 -0.82
CA LYS A 146 19.43 -1.16 -2.06
C LYS A 146 18.57 -0.05 -2.66
N SER A 147 17.25 -0.19 -2.57
CA SER A 147 16.27 0.81 -2.97
C SER A 147 16.43 2.12 -2.19
N PHE A 148 16.52 2.04 -0.86
CA PHE A 148 16.76 3.23 -0.05
C PHE A 148 18.12 3.87 -0.33
N ASN A 149 19.16 3.07 -0.62
CA ASN A 149 20.47 3.58 -1.01
C ASN A 149 20.42 4.35 -2.35
N ARG A 150 19.62 3.88 -3.31
CA ARG A 150 19.40 4.59 -4.58
C ARG A 150 18.65 5.92 -4.36
N LEU A 151 17.62 5.93 -3.51
CA LEU A 151 16.93 7.17 -3.11
C LEU A 151 17.91 8.17 -2.48
N ALA A 152 18.72 7.73 -1.51
CA ALA A 152 19.72 8.57 -0.87
C ALA A 152 20.75 9.13 -1.86
N ALA A 153 21.19 8.31 -2.84
CA ALA A 153 22.10 8.73 -3.90
C ALA A 153 21.49 9.82 -4.80
N VAL A 154 20.22 9.68 -5.21
CA VAL A 154 19.50 10.73 -5.97
C VAL A 154 19.34 12.01 -5.16
N LEU A 155 19.17 11.90 -3.85
CA LEU A 155 19.19 13.03 -2.94
C LEU A 155 20.61 13.55 -2.62
N ASN A 156 21.66 13.09 -3.30
CA ASN A 156 23.06 13.50 -3.07
C ASN A 156 23.47 13.48 -1.58
N CYS A 157 23.05 12.41 -0.88
CA CYS A 157 23.19 12.27 0.55
C CYS A 157 23.58 10.84 0.98
N SER A 158 24.23 10.73 2.14
CA SER A 158 24.43 9.45 2.80
C SER A 158 23.12 8.93 3.39
N LYS A 159 22.90 7.61 3.33
CA LYS A 159 21.78 6.89 3.94
C LYS A 159 21.69 7.00 5.48
N THR A 160 22.73 7.54 6.12
CA THR A 160 22.83 7.72 7.57
C THR A 160 22.64 9.16 8.04
N ASN A 161 22.58 10.13 7.12
CA ASN A 161 22.42 11.54 7.47
C ASN A 161 20.95 11.97 7.28
N PHE A 162 20.11 11.67 8.27
CA PHE A 162 18.67 11.95 8.22
C PHE A 162 18.33 13.42 8.09
N SER A 163 19.08 14.31 8.76
CA SER A 163 18.88 15.75 8.63
C SER A 163 19.04 16.24 7.19
N LYS A 164 20.12 15.81 6.52
CA LYS A 164 20.36 16.16 5.11
C LYS A 164 19.41 15.44 4.15
N LEU A 165 19.06 14.18 4.42
CA LEU A 165 18.04 13.45 3.64
C LEU A 165 16.70 14.18 3.71
N THR A 166 16.24 14.54 4.91
CA THR A 166 14.98 15.26 5.15
C THR A 166 14.99 16.61 4.43
N THR A 167 16.08 17.36 4.55
CA THR A 167 16.23 18.67 3.88
C THR A 167 16.13 18.52 2.35
N ASN A 168 16.85 17.55 1.77
CA ASN A 168 16.87 17.35 0.33
C ASN A 168 15.54 16.79 -0.19
N LEU A 169 14.88 15.93 0.58
CA LEU A 169 13.56 15.40 0.25
C LEU A 169 12.50 16.51 0.29
N ASN A 170 12.50 17.35 1.33
CA ASN A 170 11.63 18.53 1.40
C ASN A 170 11.91 19.54 0.27
N SER A 171 13.17 19.71 -0.14
CA SER A 171 13.50 20.54 -1.31
C SER A 171 12.92 19.97 -2.60
N LEU A 172 12.94 18.65 -2.77
CA LEU A 172 12.30 17.96 -3.89
C LEU A 172 10.79 18.18 -3.86
N LEU A 173 10.15 17.94 -2.72
CA LEU A 173 8.71 18.11 -2.54
C LEU A 173 8.25 19.55 -2.74
N PHE A 174 9.05 20.54 -2.31
CA PHE A 174 8.77 21.94 -2.57
C PHE A 174 8.82 22.26 -4.07
N LYS A 175 9.78 21.69 -4.82
CA LYS A 175 9.88 21.89 -6.27
C LYS A 175 8.74 21.22 -7.03
N SER A 176 8.25 20.06 -6.56
CA SER A 176 7.19 19.32 -7.24
C SER A 176 5.78 19.81 -6.86
N LEU A 177 5.55 20.14 -5.60
CA LEU A 177 4.21 20.40 -5.05
C LEU A 177 4.02 21.83 -4.54
N THR A 178 5.09 22.65 -4.49
CA THR A 178 5.07 23.98 -3.85
C THR A 178 4.69 23.95 -2.36
N ILE A 179 4.95 22.82 -1.69
CA ILE A 179 4.65 22.62 -0.26
C ILE A 179 5.91 22.83 0.57
N GLN A 180 5.84 23.64 1.62
CA GLN A 180 6.96 23.89 2.51
C GLN A 180 7.14 22.75 3.52
N SER A 181 8.29 22.09 3.45
CA SER A 181 8.85 21.19 4.47
C SER A 181 7.86 20.27 5.18
N PRO A 182 7.09 19.43 4.45
CA PRO A 182 6.11 18.57 5.10
C PRO A 182 6.77 17.54 6.02
N LEU A 183 7.97 17.04 5.69
CA LEU A 183 8.56 15.91 6.41
C LEU A 183 9.53 16.32 7.51
N SER A 184 9.47 15.60 8.63
CA SER A 184 10.45 15.61 9.72
C SER A 184 11.54 14.55 9.53
N GLU A 185 12.57 14.57 10.38
CA GLU A 185 13.58 13.49 10.40
C GLU A 185 12.95 12.13 10.76
N THR A 186 11.97 12.12 11.66
CA THR A 186 11.20 10.92 12.03
C THR A 186 10.42 10.36 10.83
N ASP A 187 9.82 11.22 10.01
CA ASP A 187 9.13 10.77 8.78
C ASP A 187 10.11 10.12 7.79
N THR A 188 11.33 10.67 7.69
CA THR A 188 12.38 10.14 6.81
C THR A 188 12.97 8.82 7.35
N GLU A 189 13.07 8.67 8.68
CA GLU A 189 13.39 7.40 9.34
C GLU A 189 12.31 6.35 9.08
N LEU A 190 11.04 6.71 9.24
CA LEU A 190 9.91 5.84 8.93
C LEU A 190 9.93 5.38 7.47
N LEU A 191 10.13 6.29 6.52
CA LEU A 191 10.28 5.99 5.10
C LEU A 191 11.37 4.95 4.85
N LYS A 192 12.56 5.13 5.46
CA LYS A 192 13.63 4.14 5.39
C LYS A 192 13.19 2.79 5.89
N HIS A 193 12.52 2.74 7.04
CA HIS A 193 12.14 1.47 7.65
C HIS A 193 11.11 0.72 6.81
N LEU A 194 10.10 1.41 6.25
CA LEU A 194 9.13 0.82 5.33
C LEU A 194 9.81 0.25 4.08
N ILE A 195 10.68 1.04 3.43
CA ILE A 195 11.42 0.60 2.24
C ILE A 195 12.38 -0.54 2.57
N CYS A 196 13.09 -0.53 3.70
CA CYS A 196 14.07 -1.59 3.97
C CYS A 196 13.42 -2.90 4.41
N ILE A 197 12.29 -2.86 5.11
CA ILE A 197 11.70 -4.06 5.72
C ILE A 197 10.85 -4.86 4.73
N HIS A 198 10.25 -4.23 3.71
CA HIS A 198 9.24 -4.88 2.86
C HIS A 198 9.77 -6.14 2.15
N SER A 199 11.06 -6.15 1.78
CA SER A 199 11.70 -7.22 1.02
C SER A 199 12.14 -8.42 1.85
N LEU A 200 12.14 -8.28 3.18
CA LEU A 200 12.69 -9.27 4.11
C LEU A 200 11.70 -10.41 4.37
N ASP A 201 12.24 -11.61 4.64
CA ASP A 201 11.44 -12.73 5.12
C ASP A 201 10.96 -12.54 6.57
N ALA A 202 10.04 -13.38 7.05
CA ALA A 202 9.45 -13.25 8.38
C ALA A 202 10.49 -13.21 9.53
N LYS A 203 11.54 -14.05 9.44
CA LYS A 203 12.59 -14.11 10.47
C LYS A 203 13.45 -12.84 10.41
N GLN A 204 13.79 -12.38 9.23
CA GLN A 204 14.56 -11.16 9.00
C GLN A 204 13.78 -9.91 9.41
N LYS A 205 12.47 -9.83 9.12
CA LYS A 205 11.58 -8.74 9.56
C LYS A 205 11.61 -8.62 11.09
N GLU A 206 11.54 -9.74 11.81
CA GLU A 206 11.60 -9.74 13.27
C GLU A 206 12.95 -9.23 13.80
N LEU A 207 14.07 -9.73 13.26
CA LEU A 207 15.40 -9.25 13.61
C LEU A 207 15.59 -7.75 13.30
N TYR A 208 15.04 -7.29 12.17
CA TYR A 208 15.08 -5.88 11.78
C TYR A 208 14.30 -5.01 12.79
N LYS A 209 13.08 -5.42 13.15
CA LYS A 209 12.25 -4.71 14.13
C LYS A 209 12.94 -4.60 15.49
N GLN A 210 13.56 -5.68 15.96
CA GLN A 210 14.32 -5.68 17.21
C GLN A 210 15.53 -4.75 17.15
N ARG A 211 16.29 -4.79 16.05
CA ARG A 211 17.49 -3.95 15.86
C ARG A 211 17.19 -2.46 15.89
N PHE A 212 16.04 -2.05 15.37
CA PHE A 212 15.65 -0.64 15.25
C PHE A 212 14.56 -0.23 16.25
N TYR A 213 14.28 -1.07 17.26
CA TYR A 213 13.28 -0.81 18.31
C TYR A 213 11.87 -0.49 17.76
N LEU A 214 11.48 -1.14 16.66
CA LEU A 214 10.23 -0.88 15.94
C LEU A 214 9.05 -1.71 16.44
N SER A 215 9.30 -2.75 17.23
CA SER A 215 8.26 -3.68 17.71
C SER A 215 7.19 -3.04 18.59
N GLU A 216 7.50 -1.91 19.23
CA GLU A 216 6.57 -1.17 20.09
C GLU A 216 5.91 0.02 19.36
N SER A 217 6.37 0.36 18.16
CA SER A 217 5.84 1.48 17.39
C SER A 217 4.55 1.05 16.67
N LYS A 218 3.41 1.38 17.28
CA LYS A 218 2.08 1.13 16.70
C LYS A 218 1.92 1.75 15.32
N GLU A 219 2.45 2.97 15.14
CA GLU A 219 2.44 3.67 13.87
C GLU A 219 3.24 2.91 12.80
N PHE A 220 4.49 2.52 13.10
CA PHE A 220 5.30 1.75 12.16
C PHE A 220 4.64 0.43 11.79
N ILE A 221 4.14 -0.32 12.77
CA ILE A 221 3.48 -1.62 12.52
C ILE A 221 2.29 -1.43 11.60
N TYR A 222 1.45 -0.44 11.88
CA TYR A 222 0.25 -0.22 11.10
C TYR A 222 0.57 0.25 9.68
N LEU A 223 1.46 1.23 9.51
CA LEU A 223 1.88 1.71 8.19
C LEU A 223 2.65 0.64 7.39
N SER A 224 3.46 -0.20 8.05
CA SER A 224 4.13 -1.34 7.41
C SER A 224 3.12 -2.37 6.90
N ASN A 225 2.05 -2.64 7.66
CA ASN A 225 0.99 -3.54 7.24
C ASN A 225 0.20 -2.98 6.05
N ILE A 226 -0.13 -1.68 6.07
CA ILE A 226 -0.76 -1.00 4.93
C ILE A 226 0.14 -1.04 3.70
N PHE A 227 1.44 -0.83 3.88
CA PHE A 227 2.40 -0.84 2.78
C PHE A 227 2.54 -2.25 2.16
N ASP A 228 2.70 -3.28 3.00
CA ASP A 228 2.72 -4.68 2.56
C ASP A 228 1.40 -5.05 1.83
N ASP A 229 0.25 -4.56 2.31
CA ASP A 229 -1.04 -4.77 1.65
C ASP A 229 -1.13 -4.08 0.28
N CYS A 230 -0.61 -2.87 0.14
CA CYS A 230 -0.59 -2.16 -1.14
C CYS A 230 0.24 -2.90 -2.20
N ASP A 231 1.42 -3.40 -1.82
CA ASP A 231 2.23 -4.26 -2.68
C ASP A 231 1.50 -5.56 -3.05
N ALA A 232 0.85 -6.21 -2.06
CA ALA A 232 0.08 -7.42 -2.29
C ALA A 232 -1.12 -7.20 -3.21
N LEU A 233 -1.87 -6.11 -3.05
CA LEU A 233 -3.02 -5.76 -3.89
C LEU A 233 -2.60 -5.55 -5.36
N ASP A 234 -1.40 -5.03 -5.62
CA ASP A 234 -0.90 -4.89 -6.99
C ASP A 234 -0.63 -6.24 -7.68
N ARG A 235 -0.53 -7.35 -6.94
CA ARG A 235 -0.37 -8.70 -7.52
C ARG A 235 -1.58 -9.14 -8.32
N LEU A 236 -2.74 -8.48 -8.15
CA LEU A 236 -3.93 -8.71 -8.98
C LEU A 236 -3.70 -8.41 -10.48
N ARG A 237 -2.61 -7.71 -10.83
CA ARG A 237 -2.11 -7.59 -12.21
C ARG A 237 -1.79 -8.94 -12.86
N PHE A 238 -1.41 -9.91 -12.04
CA PHE A 238 -1.20 -11.29 -12.46
C PHE A 238 -2.45 -12.10 -12.13
N HIS A 239 -3.03 -12.76 -13.14
CA HIS A 239 -4.25 -13.53 -12.98
C HIS A 239 -4.16 -14.54 -11.83
N GLY A 240 -4.95 -14.33 -10.77
CA GLY A 240 -5.10 -15.28 -9.66
C GLY A 240 -4.03 -15.23 -8.55
N ASN A 241 -3.15 -14.22 -8.52
CA ASN A 241 -1.99 -14.20 -7.61
C ASN A 241 -2.19 -13.45 -6.28
N LEU A 242 -3.42 -13.08 -5.92
CA LEU A 242 -3.70 -12.55 -4.58
C LEU A 242 -4.20 -13.66 -3.65
N ASN A 243 -3.45 -13.91 -2.58
CA ASN A 243 -3.96 -14.66 -1.43
C ASN A 243 -4.46 -13.64 -0.40
N ILE A 244 -5.78 -13.65 -0.13
CA ILE A 244 -6.46 -12.71 0.76
C ILE A 244 -5.89 -12.78 2.18
N ASN A 245 -5.38 -13.94 2.61
CA ASN A 245 -4.77 -14.12 3.93
C ASN A 245 -3.44 -13.38 4.09
N PHE A 246 -2.86 -12.85 3.01
CA PHE A 246 -1.69 -11.97 3.08
C PHE A 246 -2.07 -10.49 3.25
N LEU A 247 -3.36 -10.14 3.20
CA LEU A 247 -3.81 -8.79 3.53
C LEU A 247 -4.01 -8.66 5.04
N ASN A 248 -3.22 -7.78 5.63
CA ASN A 248 -3.13 -7.54 7.06
C ASN A 248 -4.30 -6.71 7.60
N THR A 249 -4.94 -5.89 6.75
CA THR A 249 -5.98 -4.96 7.18
C THR A 249 -7.32 -5.19 6.48
N GLU A 250 -8.40 -4.91 7.21
CA GLU A 250 -9.77 -5.07 6.71
C GLU A 250 -10.09 -4.09 5.57
N ILE A 251 -9.46 -2.90 5.57
CA ILE A 251 -9.59 -1.92 4.49
C ILE A 251 -9.00 -2.46 3.18
N SER A 252 -7.82 -3.08 3.23
CA SER A 252 -7.20 -3.68 2.05
C SER A 252 -8.04 -4.82 1.48
N LYS A 253 -8.66 -5.64 2.33
CA LYS A 253 -9.61 -6.68 1.89
C LYS A 253 -10.86 -6.08 1.23
N SER A 254 -11.23 -4.85 1.58
CA SER A 254 -12.33 -4.09 0.98
C SER A 254 -11.95 -3.42 -0.36
N LEU A 255 -10.66 -3.41 -0.72
CA LEU A 255 -10.14 -2.77 -1.94
C LEU A 255 -9.79 -3.74 -3.07
N ILE A 256 -10.04 -5.04 -2.92
CA ILE A 256 -9.65 -6.06 -3.92
C ILE A 256 -10.30 -5.79 -5.28
N ARG A 257 -11.60 -5.49 -5.31
CA ARG A 257 -12.29 -5.12 -6.57
C ARG A 257 -11.67 -3.87 -7.19
N TYR A 258 -11.52 -2.81 -6.41
CA TYR A 258 -10.92 -1.56 -6.88
C TYR A 258 -9.51 -1.78 -7.45
N ALA A 259 -8.64 -2.47 -6.69
CA ALA A 259 -7.27 -2.79 -7.08
C ALA A 259 -7.21 -3.58 -8.39
N LYS A 260 -8.18 -4.48 -8.65
CA LYS A 260 -8.29 -5.20 -9.92
C LYS A 260 -8.72 -4.29 -11.08
N GLU A 261 -9.66 -3.39 -10.85
CA GLU A 261 -10.20 -2.49 -11.90
C GLU A 261 -9.16 -1.45 -12.35
N ILE A 262 -8.30 -0.97 -11.45
CA ILE A 262 -7.27 0.05 -11.77
C ILE A 262 -6.03 -0.48 -12.49
N GLN A 263 -5.89 -1.80 -12.67
CA GLN A 263 -4.70 -2.38 -13.33
C GLN A 263 -4.53 -1.90 -14.78
N SER A 264 -5.61 -1.47 -15.43
CA SER A 264 -5.58 -0.90 -16.78
C SER A 264 -5.35 0.63 -16.82
N LYS A 265 -5.38 1.31 -15.66
CA LYS A 265 -5.22 2.76 -15.56
C LYS A 265 -3.75 3.22 -15.53
N PHE A 266 -2.81 2.33 -15.21
CA PHE A 266 -1.38 2.65 -14.99
C PHE A 266 -0.45 1.62 -15.62
#